data_AF-A0A1B3DB83-F1
#
_entry.id   AF-A0A1B3DB83-F1
#
_cell.length_a   1.000
_cell.length_b   1.000
_cell.length_c   1.000
_cell.angle_alpha   90.00
_cell.angle_beta   90.00
_cell.angle_gamma   90.00
#
_symmetry.space_group_name_H-M   'P 1'
#
loop_
_entity.id
_entity.type
_entity.pdbx_description
1 polymer ?
#
loop_
_entity_poly.entity_id
_entity_poly.type
_entity_poly.pdbx_seq_one_letter_code
_entity_poly.pdbx_strand_id
1 'polypeptide(L)'
;MAFRTFRNCIALFFICSGLFGCAANIQKPVELDTQFWNDKSQTIGVAMTALPPSELVLGGNQGLLDLAINKGVNSKLSTHVSTWKLQDAASIPDEIVAKLVAKGYKAKRVDESIDLAKFKETKFREGFFGRDLTPLQAKYGVDRLLLISYTASGAYRTYYSVVPTSVPTPQVGGIGLVVDLRDNHLLWYKPFAVTQPAQGEWDQPNFSNLSNAYYQAVDSSRQLVITPFAQ
;
A
#
# COMPACT_ATOMS: atom_id res chain seq x y z
N MET A 1 52.42 36.23 18.36
CA MET A 1 50.97 36.18 18.70
C MET A 1 50.18 35.49 17.58
N ALA A 2 50.64 34.31 17.10
CA ALA A 2 50.16 33.70 15.85
C ALA A 2 49.77 32.21 16.00
N PHE A 3 49.75 31.66 17.22
CA PHE A 3 49.59 30.22 17.45
C PHE A 3 48.29 29.84 18.20
N ARG A 4 47.46 30.82 18.61
CA ARG A 4 46.21 30.54 19.35
C ARG A 4 44.94 30.61 18.50
N THR A 5 44.97 31.28 17.35
CA THR A 5 43.81 31.43 16.47
C THR A 5 43.61 30.27 15.50
N PHE A 6 44.62 29.45 15.24
CA PHE A 6 44.51 28.32 14.30
C PHE A 6 43.88 27.06 14.92
N ARG A 7 43.94 26.91 16.25
CA ARG A 7 43.44 25.71 16.94
C ARG A 7 41.92 25.69 17.14
N ASN A 8 41.27 26.86 17.11
CA ASN A 8 39.83 26.97 17.33
C ASN A 8 38.99 26.91 16.04
N CYS A 9 39.61 27.02 14.86
CA CYS A 9 38.88 26.90 13.58
C CYS A 9 38.70 25.44 13.12
N ILE A 10 39.51 24.50 13.61
CA ILE A 10 39.40 23.07 13.25
C ILE A 10 38.27 22.37 14.02
N ALA A 11 37.95 22.85 15.24
CA ALA A 11 36.88 22.27 16.05
C ALA A 11 35.46 22.60 15.55
N LEU A 12 35.28 23.67 14.76
CA LEU A 12 33.96 24.07 14.24
C LEU A 12 33.59 23.39 12.90
N PHE A 13 34.57 22.86 12.17
CA PHE A 13 34.32 22.20 10.87
C PHE A 13 33.90 20.72 11.00
N PHE A 14 34.08 20.11 12.18
CA PHE A 14 33.76 18.70 12.41
C PHE A 14 32.29 18.44 12.81
N ILE A 15 31.51 19.48 13.09
CA ILE A 15 30.11 19.35 13.55
C ILE A 15 29.11 19.39 12.38
N CYS A 16 29.50 19.88 11.19
CA CYS A 16 28.59 20.01 10.04
C CYS A 16 28.50 18.78 9.12
N SER A 17 29.30 17.73 9.32
CA SER A 17 29.33 16.57 8.41
C SER A 17 28.35 15.43 8.77
N GLY A 18 27.48 15.63 9.77
CA GLY A 18 26.52 14.62 10.25
C GLY A 18 25.14 14.65 9.57
N LEU A 19 24.88 15.60 8.68
CA LEU A 19 23.59 15.74 7.99
C LEU A 19 23.59 15.10 6.60
N PHE A 20 24.19 13.91 6.45
CA PHE A 20 23.73 13.02 5.38
C PHE A 20 22.38 12.48 5.83
N GLY A 21 21.35 13.28 5.52
CA GLY A 21 19.95 12.90 5.73
C GLY A 21 19.69 11.51 5.18
N CYS A 22 18.79 10.80 5.83
CA CYS A 22 18.23 9.56 5.32
C CYS A 22 17.76 9.81 3.89
N ALA A 23 18.57 9.45 2.89
CA ALA A 23 18.08 9.25 1.53
C ALA A 23 17.04 8.14 1.68
N ALA A 24 15.78 8.53 1.77
CA ALA A 24 14.67 7.61 1.85
C ALA A 24 14.73 6.81 0.55
N ASN A 25 15.26 5.61 0.65
CA ASN A 25 15.37 4.64 -0.42
C ASN A 25 13.95 4.21 -0.79
N ILE A 26 13.31 4.96 -1.69
CA ILE A 26 11.92 4.74 -2.11
C ILE A 26 11.95 3.99 -3.44
N GLN A 27 11.30 2.83 -3.47
CA GLN A 27 11.06 2.09 -4.71
C GLN A 27 10.09 2.87 -5.60
N LYS A 28 10.53 3.23 -6.80
CA LYS A 28 9.70 3.90 -7.80
C LYS A 28 8.71 2.90 -8.44
N PRO A 29 7.56 3.38 -8.95
CA PRO A 29 6.68 2.58 -9.80
C PRO A 29 7.43 1.90 -10.94
N VAL A 30 7.12 0.63 -11.17
CA VAL A 30 7.65 -0.19 -12.27
C VAL A 30 6.46 -0.67 -13.08
N GLU A 31 6.40 -0.28 -14.36
CA GLU A 31 5.34 -0.72 -15.28
C GLU A 31 5.68 -2.08 -15.89
N LEU A 32 4.64 -2.84 -16.26
CA LEU A 32 4.83 -4.09 -17.00
C LEU A 32 5.41 -3.79 -18.38
N ASP A 33 6.57 -4.36 -18.69
CA ASP A 33 7.25 -4.13 -19.96
C ASP A 33 6.86 -5.16 -21.04
N THR A 34 7.35 -4.95 -22.27
CA THR A 34 7.11 -5.86 -23.39
C THR A 34 7.77 -7.23 -23.17
N GLN A 35 8.85 -7.30 -22.38
CA GLN A 35 9.52 -8.56 -22.09
C GLN A 35 8.63 -9.46 -21.24
N PHE A 36 7.96 -8.92 -20.22
CA PHE A 36 6.95 -9.63 -19.45
C PHE A 36 5.86 -10.19 -20.39
N TRP A 37 5.38 -9.37 -21.33
CA TRP A 37 4.29 -9.74 -22.22
C TRP A 37 4.65 -10.75 -23.32
N ASN A 38 5.94 -10.88 -23.63
CA ASN A 38 6.44 -11.82 -24.65
C ASN A 38 6.86 -13.17 -24.04
N ASP A 39 7.29 -13.19 -22.79
CA ASP A 39 7.73 -14.41 -22.10
C ASP A 39 6.55 -15.17 -21.46
N LYS A 40 5.93 -16.03 -22.26
CA LYS A 40 4.83 -16.92 -21.83
C LYS A 40 5.30 -18.24 -21.22
N SER A 41 6.61 -18.44 -21.07
CA SER A 41 7.16 -19.70 -20.57
C SER A 41 6.96 -19.89 -19.07
N GLN A 42 6.91 -18.77 -18.34
CA GLN A 42 6.90 -18.70 -16.88
C GLN A 42 5.50 -18.97 -16.30
N THR A 43 5.47 -19.62 -15.14
CA THR A 43 4.24 -19.85 -14.38
C THR A 43 4.02 -18.72 -13.37
N ILE A 44 2.87 -18.05 -13.45
CA ILE A 44 2.51 -16.92 -12.59
C ILE A 44 1.55 -17.38 -11.48
N GLY A 45 1.98 -17.26 -10.22
CA GLY A 45 1.10 -17.36 -9.06
C GLY A 45 0.44 -16.02 -8.79
N VAL A 46 -0.88 -16.00 -8.59
CA VAL A 46 -1.63 -14.79 -8.21
C VAL A 46 -2.14 -14.95 -6.79
N ALA A 47 -1.74 -14.04 -5.91
CA ALA A 47 -1.99 -14.13 -4.47
C ALA A 47 -2.38 -12.77 -3.87
N MET A 48 -2.89 -12.80 -2.64
CA MET A 48 -3.12 -11.60 -1.84
C MET A 48 -2.49 -11.73 -0.46
N THR A 49 -2.25 -10.58 0.17
CA THR A 49 -2.06 -10.52 1.62
C THR A 49 -3.41 -10.51 2.34
N ALA A 50 -3.38 -10.63 3.66
CA ALA A 50 -4.58 -10.47 4.47
C ALA A 50 -5.18 -9.07 4.23
N LEU A 51 -6.51 -9.00 4.12
CA LEU A 51 -7.21 -7.74 3.95
C LEU A 51 -7.17 -6.97 5.28
N PRO A 52 -6.78 -5.68 5.26
CA PRO A 52 -6.77 -4.87 6.45
C PRO A 52 -8.21 -4.61 6.92
N PRO A 53 -8.44 -4.45 8.24
CA PRO A 53 -9.72 -3.96 8.73
C PRO A 53 -9.98 -2.54 8.20
N SER A 54 -11.25 -2.17 8.09
CA SER A 54 -11.63 -0.80 7.79
C SER A 54 -11.62 0.05 9.06
N GLU A 55 -10.92 1.19 9.05
CA GLU A 55 -10.73 2.02 10.23
C GLU A 55 -10.91 3.51 9.94
N LEU A 56 -11.33 4.27 10.96
CA LEU A 56 -11.32 5.73 10.91
C LEU A 56 -9.97 6.25 11.42
N VAL A 57 -9.15 6.76 10.51
CA VAL A 57 -7.86 7.37 10.85
C VAL A 57 -8.06 8.85 11.17
N LEU A 58 -7.70 9.23 12.40
CA LEU A 58 -7.70 10.63 12.83
C LEU A 58 -6.27 11.19 12.71
N GLY A 59 -6.07 12.10 11.77
CA GLY A 59 -4.77 12.70 11.46
C GLY A 59 -4.71 14.20 11.74
N GLY A 60 -3.59 14.83 11.41
CA GLY A 60 -3.37 16.26 11.61
C GLY A 60 -2.59 16.60 12.88
N ASN A 61 -2.52 17.89 13.20
CA ASN A 61 -1.69 18.40 14.30
C ASN A 61 -2.47 18.33 15.62
N GLN A 62 -2.39 17.19 16.30
CA GLN A 62 -3.10 16.93 17.55
C GLN A 62 -2.19 16.19 18.55
N GLY A 63 -2.25 16.57 19.82
CA GLY A 63 -1.56 15.85 20.90
C GLY A 63 -2.27 14.54 21.25
N LEU A 64 -1.66 13.74 22.13
CA LEU A 64 -2.25 12.46 22.58
C LEU A 64 -3.62 12.65 23.25
N LEU A 65 -3.77 13.71 24.04
CA LEU A 65 -5.04 14.02 24.71
C LEU A 65 -6.11 14.48 23.72
N ASP A 66 -5.75 15.34 22.76
CA ASP A 66 -6.64 15.75 21.68
C ASP A 66 -7.11 14.54 20.87
N LEU A 67 -6.20 13.62 20.54
CA LEU A 67 -6.53 12.39 19.83
C LEU A 67 -7.51 11.52 20.62
N ALA A 68 -7.35 11.40 21.94
CA ALA A 68 -8.28 10.65 22.78
C ALA A 68 -9.68 11.28 22.80
N ILE A 69 -9.76 12.61 22.90
CA ILE A 69 -11.02 13.37 22.82
C ILE A 69 -11.66 13.16 21.45
N ASN A 70 -10.89 13.33 20.37
CA ASN A 70 -11.38 13.20 19.00
C ASN A 70 -11.84 11.77 18.69
N LYS A 71 -11.17 10.73 19.23
CA LYS A 71 -11.65 9.34 19.17
C LYS A 71 -13.00 9.16 19.87
N GLY A 72 -13.17 9.77 21.06
CA GLY A 72 -14.45 9.76 21.78
C GLY A 72 -15.58 10.40 20.98
N VAL A 73 -15.34 11.60 20.44
CA VAL A 73 -16.30 12.36 19.63
C VAL A 73 -16.69 11.61 18.35
N ASN A 74 -15.74 10.93 17.71
CA ASN A 74 -15.98 10.16 16.48
C ASN A 74 -16.37 8.69 16.73
N SER A 75 -16.67 8.27 17.97
CA SER A 75 -16.93 6.85 18.30
C SER A 75 -18.04 6.20 17.45
N LYS A 76 -19.16 6.91 17.22
CA LYS A 76 -20.24 6.43 16.34
C LYS A 76 -19.77 6.25 14.89
N LEU A 77 -19.06 7.24 14.36
CA LEU A 77 -18.50 7.17 13.01
C LEU A 77 -17.48 6.04 12.89
N SER A 78 -16.58 5.90 13.86
CA SER A 78 -15.58 4.83 13.87
C SER A 78 -16.22 3.44 13.95
N THR A 79 -17.29 3.29 14.73
CA THR A 79 -18.06 2.04 14.81
C THR A 79 -18.72 1.73 13.46
N HIS A 80 -19.21 2.76 12.77
CA HIS A 80 -19.78 2.58 11.43
C HIS A 80 -18.71 2.16 10.41
N VAL A 81 -17.58 2.87 10.36
CA VAL A 81 -16.47 2.60 9.43
C VAL A 81 -15.91 1.18 9.62
N SER A 82 -15.88 0.66 10.84
CA SER A 82 -15.36 -0.70 11.10
C SER A 82 -16.26 -1.83 10.56
N THR A 83 -17.52 -1.52 10.22
CA THR A 83 -18.42 -2.46 9.55
C THR A 83 -18.10 -2.61 8.06
N TRP A 84 -17.44 -1.62 7.46
CA TRP A 84 -17.09 -1.66 6.06
C TRP A 84 -16.15 -2.82 5.74
N LYS A 85 -16.23 -3.29 4.50
CA LYS A 85 -15.46 -4.41 3.97
C LYS A 85 -14.97 -4.05 2.59
N LEU A 86 -13.76 -4.51 2.29
CA LEU A 86 -13.23 -4.55 0.92
C LEU A 86 -14.01 -5.62 0.13
N GLN A 87 -15.23 -5.24 -0.26
CA GLN A 87 -16.15 -6.05 -1.05
C GLN A 87 -15.43 -6.62 -2.27
N ASP A 88 -15.66 -7.90 -2.54
CA ASP A 88 -15.17 -8.62 -3.73
C ASP A 88 -13.65 -8.59 -3.92
N ALA A 89 -12.88 -8.07 -2.95
CA ALA A 89 -11.42 -8.05 -3.05
C ALA A 89 -10.84 -9.48 -3.12
N ALA A 90 -11.51 -10.44 -2.47
CA ALA A 90 -11.10 -11.85 -2.49
C ALA A 90 -11.21 -12.52 -3.88
N SER A 91 -12.02 -11.98 -4.81
CA SER A 91 -12.15 -12.50 -6.18
C SER A 91 -11.11 -11.93 -7.14
N ILE A 92 -10.40 -10.85 -6.76
CA ILE A 92 -9.41 -10.19 -7.62
C ILE A 92 -8.36 -11.17 -8.18
N PRO A 93 -7.81 -12.13 -7.40
CA PRO A 93 -6.86 -13.09 -7.95
C PRO A 93 -7.46 -13.96 -9.04
N ASP A 94 -8.71 -14.41 -8.89
CA ASP A 94 -9.38 -15.25 -9.89
C ASP A 94 -9.57 -14.51 -11.21
N GLU A 95 -9.95 -13.23 -11.14
CA GLU A 95 -10.15 -12.41 -12.32
C GLU A 95 -8.85 -12.11 -13.05
N ILE A 96 -7.77 -11.85 -12.32
CA ILE A 96 -6.45 -11.66 -12.90
C ILE A 96 -5.95 -12.97 -13.52
N VAL A 97 -6.13 -14.11 -12.84
CA VAL A 97 -5.81 -15.43 -13.41
C VAL A 97 -6.58 -15.65 -14.71
N ALA A 98 -7.89 -15.41 -14.74
CA ALA A 98 -8.70 -15.55 -15.94
C ALA A 98 -8.19 -14.67 -17.09
N LYS A 99 -7.80 -13.42 -16.81
CA LYS A 99 -7.21 -12.50 -17.81
C LYS A 99 -5.84 -12.97 -18.32
N LEU A 100 -4.98 -13.46 -17.44
CA LEU A 100 -3.67 -14.01 -17.81
C LEU A 100 -3.82 -15.28 -18.66
N VAL A 101 -4.70 -16.21 -18.26
CA VAL A 101 -4.99 -17.44 -19.00
C VAL A 101 -5.56 -17.13 -20.38
N ALA A 102 -6.49 -16.18 -20.49
CA ALA A 102 -7.02 -15.72 -21.78
C ALA A 102 -5.95 -15.15 -22.73
N LYS A 103 -4.83 -14.64 -22.18
CA LYS A 103 -3.67 -14.17 -22.95
C LYS A 103 -2.64 -15.27 -23.26
N GLY A 104 -2.90 -16.51 -22.83
CA GLY A 104 -2.06 -17.68 -23.05
C GLY A 104 -0.94 -17.86 -22.02
N TYR A 105 -1.04 -17.24 -20.85
CA TYR A 105 -0.11 -17.47 -19.74
C TYR A 105 -0.50 -18.71 -18.93
N LYS A 106 0.51 -19.34 -18.32
CA LYS A 106 0.31 -20.30 -17.24
C LYS A 106 0.11 -19.52 -15.95
N ALA A 107 -1.14 -19.25 -15.56
CA ALA A 107 -1.45 -18.58 -14.31
C ALA A 107 -2.28 -19.48 -13.39
N LYS A 108 -2.03 -19.40 -12.08
CA LYS A 108 -2.84 -20.08 -11.07
C LYS A 108 -3.01 -19.23 -9.82
N ARG A 109 -4.13 -19.41 -9.15
CA ARG A 109 -4.38 -18.79 -7.85
C ARG A 109 -3.54 -19.48 -6.76
N VAL A 110 -3.02 -18.67 -5.86
CA VAL A 110 -2.47 -19.11 -4.58
C VAL A 110 -3.50 -18.74 -3.51
N ASP A 111 -4.19 -19.74 -2.97
CA ASP A 111 -5.29 -19.54 -2.02
C ASP A 111 -4.83 -19.05 -0.65
N GLU A 112 -3.60 -19.36 -0.28
CA GLU A 112 -3.03 -18.93 0.99
C GLU A 112 -2.69 -17.44 0.96
N SER A 113 -3.20 -16.70 1.95
CA SER A 113 -2.82 -15.31 2.19
C SER A 113 -1.33 -15.23 2.52
N ILE A 114 -0.58 -14.45 1.75
CA ILE A 114 0.85 -14.25 1.95
C ILE A 114 1.07 -13.22 3.07
N ASP A 115 1.66 -13.67 4.17
CA ASP A 115 2.09 -12.79 5.24
C ASP A 115 3.54 -12.34 5.00
N LEU A 116 3.69 -11.12 4.47
CA LEU A 116 4.98 -10.54 4.14
C LEU A 116 5.90 -10.42 5.38
N ALA A 117 5.35 -10.27 6.59
CA ALA A 117 6.16 -10.11 7.80
C ALA A 117 6.98 -11.36 8.15
N LYS A 118 6.59 -12.54 7.66
CA LYS A 118 7.30 -13.82 7.90
C LYS A 118 8.56 -13.99 7.04
N PHE A 119 8.73 -13.17 6.00
CA PHE A 119 9.85 -13.28 5.09
C PHE A 119 11.00 -12.38 5.53
N LYS A 120 12.22 -12.88 5.34
CA LYS A 120 13.47 -12.18 5.70
C LYS A 120 13.58 -10.86 4.94
N GLU A 121 13.86 -9.77 5.66
CA GLU A 121 14.13 -8.48 5.04
C GLU A 121 15.48 -8.49 4.32
N THR A 122 15.51 -7.86 3.16
CA THR A 122 16.72 -7.69 2.33
C THR A 122 17.18 -6.24 2.37
N LYS A 123 18.47 -6.02 2.09
CA LYS A 123 18.96 -4.65 1.92
C LYS A 123 18.26 -4.03 0.71
N PHE A 124 17.82 -2.78 0.86
CA PHE A 124 17.19 -2.06 -0.24
C PHE A 124 18.10 -2.06 -1.48
N ARG A 125 17.49 -2.38 -2.61
CA ARG A 125 18.07 -2.27 -3.94
C ARG A 125 16.94 -1.86 -4.89
N GLU A 126 17.11 -0.76 -5.61
CA GLU A 126 16.12 -0.29 -6.58
C GLU A 126 15.81 -1.40 -7.60
N GLY A 127 14.52 -1.65 -7.84
CA GLY A 127 14.06 -2.71 -8.74
C GLY A 127 13.95 -4.10 -8.08
N PHE A 128 14.19 -4.21 -6.76
CA PHE A 128 14.05 -5.47 -6.04
C PHE A 128 13.09 -5.33 -4.86
N PHE A 129 12.37 -6.41 -4.57
CA PHE A 129 11.49 -6.45 -3.41
C PHE A 129 12.28 -6.53 -2.11
N GLY A 130 11.88 -5.75 -1.11
CA GLY A 130 12.59 -5.63 0.17
C GLY A 130 12.49 -6.84 1.10
N ARG A 131 11.87 -7.94 0.64
CA ARG A 131 11.78 -9.21 1.37
C ARG A 131 12.06 -10.37 0.45
N ASP A 132 12.64 -11.43 1.00
CA ASP A 132 12.99 -12.61 0.25
C ASP A 132 11.78 -13.54 0.06
N LEU A 133 11.18 -13.50 -1.14
CA LEU A 133 10.05 -14.33 -1.55
C LEU A 133 10.48 -15.60 -2.32
N THR A 134 11.78 -15.80 -2.56
CA THR A 134 12.31 -16.96 -3.30
C THR A 134 11.79 -18.33 -2.78
N PRO A 135 11.52 -18.55 -1.48
CA PRO A 135 10.99 -19.83 -1.01
C PRO A 135 9.59 -20.17 -1.58
N LEU A 136 8.85 -19.17 -2.07
CA LEU A 136 7.52 -19.37 -2.64
C LEU A 136 7.56 -20.10 -3.98
N GLN A 137 8.69 -20.05 -4.70
CA GLN A 137 8.84 -20.76 -5.97
C GLN A 137 8.69 -22.27 -5.76
N ALA A 138 9.43 -22.85 -4.81
CA ALA A 138 9.35 -24.26 -4.50
C ALA A 138 8.02 -24.64 -3.84
N LYS A 139 7.49 -23.78 -2.95
CA LYS A 139 6.24 -24.05 -2.23
C LYS A 139 5.04 -24.17 -3.17
N TYR A 140 4.93 -23.27 -4.14
CA TYR A 140 3.76 -23.21 -5.01
C TYR A 140 4.03 -23.67 -6.44
N GLY A 141 5.29 -23.93 -6.83
CA GLY A 141 5.64 -24.29 -8.21
C GLY A 141 5.27 -23.17 -9.19
N VAL A 142 5.71 -21.95 -8.89
CA VAL A 142 5.51 -20.74 -9.71
C VAL A 142 6.83 -20.00 -9.86
N ASP A 143 7.07 -19.39 -11.01
CA ASP A 143 8.32 -18.67 -11.28
C ASP A 143 8.17 -17.18 -10.93
N ARG A 144 6.96 -16.66 -11.05
CA ARG A 144 6.61 -15.27 -10.75
C ARG A 144 5.44 -15.23 -9.78
N LEU A 145 5.45 -14.26 -8.88
CA LEU A 145 4.34 -13.97 -7.98
C LEU A 145 3.74 -12.60 -8.30
N LEU A 146 2.48 -12.57 -8.69
CA LEU A 146 1.66 -11.38 -8.67
C LEU A 146 0.97 -11.31 -7.31
N LEU A 147 1.34 -10.30 -6.51
CA LEU A 147 0.81 -10.09 -5.17
C LEU A 147 0.03 -8.78 -5.12
N ILE A 148 -1.17 -8.83 -4.53
CA ILE A 148 -1.94 -7.64 -4.17
C ILE A 148 -1.99 -7.52 -2.66
N SER A 149 -1.58 -6.35 -2.16
CA SER A 149 -1.60 -6.04 -0.73
C SER A 149 -2.36 -4.75 -0.50
N TYR A 150 -3.56 -4.86 0.10
CA TYR A 150 -4.24 -3.69 0.63
C TYR A 150 -3.60 -3.32 1.96
N THR A 151 -3.20 -2.06 2.10
CA THR A 151 -2.55 -1.55 3.32
C THR A 151 -3.40 -0.52 4.05
N ALA A 152 -4.43 0.02 3.39
CA ALA A 152 -5.37 0.97 3.97
C ALA A 152 -6.80 0.69 3.49
N SER A 153 -7.74 0.72 4.42
CA SER A 153 -9.18 0.66 4.15
C SER A 153 -9.90 1.46 5.23
N GLY A 154 -10.88 2.28 4.84
CA GLY A 154 -11.73 3.01 5.78
C GLY A 154 -11.88 4.46 5.38
N ALA A 155 -11.73 5.37 6.34
CA ALA A 155 -11.79 6.81 6.10
C ALA A 155 -10.72 7.55 6.90
N TYR A 156 -10.32 8.73 6.43
CA TYR A 156 -9.46 9.64 7.18
C TYR A 156 -10.19 10.95 7.49
N ARG A 157 -9.85 11.55 8.63
CA ARG A 157 -10.33 12.87 9.03
C ARG A 157 -9.22 13.63 9.74
N THR A 158 -8.99 14.89 9.37
CA THR A 158 -7.90 15.70 9.95
C THR A 158 -8.39 16.67 11.00
N TYR A 159 -7.52 16.98 11.96
CA TYR A 159 -7.77 17.85 13.09
C TYR A 159 -6.60 18.82 13.35
N TYR A 160 -6.91 19.94 14.00
CA TYR A 160 -5.96 20.80 14.70
C TYR A 160 -6.41 20.90 16.16
N SER A 161 -5.67 20.27 17.08
CA SER A 161 -6.17 19.95 18.42
C SER A 161 -7.53 19.24 18.34
N VAL A 162 -8.59 19.78 18.94
CA VAL A 162 -9.96 19.21 18.93
C VAL A 162 -10.85 19.73 17.80
N VAL A 163 -10.33 20.64 16.96
CA VAL A 163 -11.10 21.27 15.88
C VAL A 163 -10.92 20.44 14.59
N PRO A 164 -12.00 19.90 14.00
CA PRO A 164 -11.90 19.19 12.72
C PRO A 164 -11.49 20.17 11.61
N THR A 165 -10.50 19.78 10.81
CA THR A 165 -10.04 20.54 9.64
C THR A 165 -10.48 19.91 8.32
N SER A 166 -11.10 18.72 8.37
CA SER A 166 -11.74 18.10 7.22
C SER A 166 -13.06 17.42 7.60
N VAL A 167 -13.88 17.18 6.59
CA VAL A 167 -14.90 16.12 6.63
C VAL A 167 -14.21 14.74 6.59
N PRO A 168 -14.86 13.67 7.08
CA PRO A 168 -14.36 12.31 6.87
C PRO A 168 -14.37 11.97 5.38
N THR A 169 -13.25 11.43 4.88
CA THR A 169 -13.09 11.05 3.48
C THR A 169 -12.69 9.58 3.39
N PRO A 170 -13.51 8.73 2.75
CA PRO A 170 -13.17 7.35 2.45
C PRO A 170 -11.86 7.22 1.68
N GLN A 171 -11.08 6.21 2.05
CA GLN A 171 -9.81 5.87 1.42
C GLN A 171 -9.62 4.36 1.35
N VAL A 172 -9.14 3.89 0.21
CA VAL A 172 -8.66 2.53 0.00
C VAL A 172 -7.30 2.62 -0.66
N GLY A 173 -6.32 1.87 -0.16
CA GLY A 173 -4.96 1.93 -0.66
C GLY A 173 -4.19 0.64 -0.46
N GLY A 174 -3.13 0.51 -1.21
CA GLY A 174 -2.34 -0.70 -1.24
C GLY A 174 -1.27 -0.67 -2.32
N ILE A 175 -0.84 -1.86 -2.69
CA ILE A 175 0.17 -2.10 -3.68
C ILE A 175 -0.13 -3.36 -4.48
N GLY A 176 0.01 -3.26 -5.80
CA GLY A 176 0.14 -4.40 -6.69
C GLY A 176 1.60 -4.57 -7.10
N LEU A 177 2.10 -5.79 -7.14
CA LEU A 177 3.46 -6.08 -7.59
C LEU A 177 3.55 -7.43 -8.28
N VAL A 178 4.46 -7.53 -9.24
CA VAL A 178 4.91 -8.80 -9.81
C VAL A 178 6.39 -8.96 -9.47
N VAL A 179 6.74 -10.07 -8.84
CA VAL A 179 8.11 -10.41 -8.43
C VAL A 179 8.56 -11.67 -9.16
N ASP A 180 9.77 -11.62 -9.71
CA ASP A 180 10.50 -12.81 -10.12
C ASP A 180 11.06 -13.53 -8.89
N LEU A 181 10.64 -14.79 -8.69
CA LEU A 181 10.98 -15.54 -7.49
C LEU A 181 12.38 -16.16 -7.55
N ARG A 182 13.13 -15.97 -8.63
CA ARG A 182 14.54 -16.40 -8.71
C ARG A 182 15.45 -15.50 -7.88
N ASP A 183 15.17 -14.19 -7.83
CA ASP A 183 16.06 -13.20 -7.23
C ASP A 183 15.34 -12.02 -6.54
N ASN A 184 14.00 -12.02 -6.50
CA ASN A 184 13.16 -10.95 -5.99
C ASN A 184 13.11 -9.68 -6.85
N HIS A 185 13.48 -9.75 -8.14
CA HIS A 185 13.36 -8.63 -9.06
C HIS A 185 11.89 -8.23 -9.28
N LEU A 186 11.60 -6.94 -9.23
CA LEU A 186 10.28 -6.37 -9.48
C LEU A 186 10.06 -6.23 -10.99
N LEU A 187 9.13 -7.02 -11.53
CA LEU A 187 8.65 -6.91 -12.91
C LEU A 187 7.49 -5.92 -13.02
N TRP A 188 6.80 -5.66 -11.91
CA TRP A 188 5.78 -4.64 -11.78
C TRP A 188 5.69 -4.20 -10.34
N TYR A 189 5.48 -2.90 -10.12
CA TYR A 189 5.32 -2.32 -8.81
C TYR A 189 4.44 -1.08 -8.93
N LYS A 190 3.23 -1.14 -8.38
CA LYS A 190 2.25 -0.07 -8.48
C LYS A 190 1.57 0.15 -7.13
N PRO A 191 2.07 1.10 -6.34
CA PRO A 191 1.30 1.66 -5.23
C PRO A 191 0.03 2.29 -5.77
N PHE A 192 -1.07 2.15 -5.06
CA PHE A 192 -2.33 2.80 -5.39
C PHE A 192 -2.99 3.34 -4.13
N ALA A 193 -3.66 4.48 -4.27
CA ALA A 193 -4.48 5.08 -3.25
C ALA A 193 -5.65 5.76 -3.93
N VAL A 194 -6.85 5.42 -3.50
CA VAL A 194 -8.09 6.02 -3.97
C VAL A 194 -8.74 6.70 -2.78
N THR A 195 -9.09 7.96 -2.96
CA THR A 195 -9.92 8.73 -2.04
C THR A 195 -11.20 9.13 -2.76
N GLN A 196 -12.33 9.00 -2.08
CA GLN A 196 -13.63 9.32 -2.66
C GLN A 196 -14.44 10.12 -1.65
N PRO A 197 -14.61 11.43 -1.84
CA PRO A 197 -15.48 12.24 -0.98
C PRO A 197 -16.94 11.80 -1.08
N ALA A 198 -17.67 11.93 0.03
CA ALA A 198 -19.12 11.77 0.04
C ALA A 198 -19.77 12.83 -0.86
N GLN A 199 -20.78 12.42 -1.63
CA GLN A 199 -21.62 13.34 -2.39
C GLN A 199 -22.75 13.83 -1.48
N GLY A 200 -22.80 15.14 -1.21
CA GLY A 200 -23.74 15.73 -0.25
C GLY A 200 -23.30 15.54 1.21
N GLU A 201 -24.24 15.68 2.15
CA GLU A 201 -23.96 15.59 3.58
C GLU A 201 -23.46 14.18 3.97
N TRP A 202 -22.34 14.13 4.67
CA TRP A 202 -21.70 12.87 5.07
C TRP A 202 -22.28 12.29 6.37
N ASP A 203 -22.88 13.14 7.21
CA ASP A 203 -23.38 12.85 8.55
C ASP A 203 -24.89 12.58 8.61
N GLN A 204 -25.48 12.20 7.47
CA GLN A 204 -26.85 11.69 7.43
C GLN A 204 -27.04 10.54 8.43
N PRO A 205 -28.28 10.29 8.90
CA PRO A 205 -28.56 9.11 9.71
C PRO A 205 -28.02 7.84 9.02
N ASN A 206 -27.13 7.12 9.71
CA ASN A 206 -26.41 5.92 9.23
C ASN A 206 -25.28 6.14 8.21
N PHE A 207 -24.82 7.38 7.98
CA PHE A 207 -23.66 7.68 7.11
C PHE A 207 -23.76 7.04 5.71
N SER A 208 -24.95 7.06 5.11
CA SER A 208 -25.26 6.44 3.81
C SER A 208 -24.37 6.98 2.68
N ASN A 209 -24.30 8.30 2.53
CA ASN A 209 -23.48 8.94 1.49
C ASN A 209 -21.99 8.62 1.66
N LEU A 210 -21.52 8.55 2.90
CA LEU A 210 -20.14 8.20 3.22
C LEU A 210 -19.83 6.73 2.87
N SER A 211 -20.77 5.83 3.16
CA SER A 211 -20.66 4.40 2.82
C SER A 211 -20.66 4.17 1.32
N ASN A 212 -21.54 4.88 0.59
CA ASN A 212 -21.57 4.82 -0.87
C ASN A 212 -20.25 5.28 -1.48
N ALA A 213 -19.68 6.37 -0.98
CA ALA A 213 -18.37 6.86 -1.40
C ALA A 213 -17.25 5.86 -1.08
N TYR A 214 -17.31 5.17 0.06
CA TYR A 214 -16.37 4.09 0.36
C TYR A 214 -16.44 2.96 -0.68
N TYR A 215 -17.64 2.46 -1.01
CA TYR A 215 -17.76 1.37 -1.99
C TYR A 215 -17.37 1.80 -3.42
N GLN A 216 -17.56 3.07 -3.78
CA GLN A 216 -17.01 3.64 -5.01
C GLN A 216 -15.46 3.65 -5.00
N ALA A 217 -14.84 3.96 -3.86
CA ALA A 217 -13.38 3.86 -3.71
C ALA A 217 -12.89 2.41 -3.81
N VAL A 218 -13.62 1.45 -3.25
CA VAL A 218 -13.33 0.02 -3.37
C VAL A 218 -13.34 -0.41 -4.84
N ASP A 219 -14.41 -0.12 -5.58
CA ASP A 219 -14.49 -0.49 -7.00
C ASP A 219 -13.37 0.16 -7.83
N SER A 220 -13.14 1.46 -7.63
CA SER A 220 -12.06 2.19 -8.31
C SER A 220 -10.68 1.59 -8.01
N SER A 221 -10.42 1.21 -6.75
CA SER A 221 -9.15 0.58 -6.36
C SER A 221 -8.95 -0.78 -7.05
N ARG A 222 -10.02 -1.57 -7.17
CA ARG A 222 -10.03 -2.84 -7.88
C ARG A 222 -9.73 -2.65 -9.37
N GLN A 223 -10.30 -1.62 -10.01
CA GLN A 223 -9.99 -1.30 -11.41
C GLN A 223 -8.51 -0.95 -11.61
N LEU A 224 -7.89 -0.20 -10.70
CA LEU A 224 -6.47 0.15 -10.79
C LEU A 224 -5.54 -1.07 -10.76
N VAL A 225 -5.95 -2.11 -10.03
CA VAL A 225 -5.22 -3.38 -9.90
C VAL A 225 -5.44 -4.30 -11.10
N ILE A 226 -6.67 -4.36 -11.63
CA ILE A 226 -7.04 -5.29 -12.70
C ILE A 226 -6.67 -4.76 -14.10
N THR A 227 -6.82 -3.46 -14.34
CA THR A 227 -6.63 -2.82 -15.66
C THR A 227 -5.28 -3.15 -16.32
N PRO A 228 -4.13 -3.17 -15.61
CA PRO A 228 -2.84 -3.53 -16.21
C PRO A 228 -2.82 -4.91 -16.88
N PHE A 229 -3.73 -5.82 -16.48
CA PHE A 229 -3.82 -7.17 -17.03
C PHE A 229 -4.99 -7.34 -18.01
N ALA A 230 -5.79 -6.30 -18.22
CA ALA A 230 -6.93 -6.32 -19.13
C ALA A 230 -6.56 -5.94 -20.58
N GLN A 231 -5.45 -5.22 -20.78
CA GLN A 231 -4.97 -4.73 -22.08
C GLN A 231 -4.36 -5.86 -22.90
#